data_AF-A0A553IFW4-F1
#
_entry.id   AF-A0A553IFW4-F1
#
_cell.length_a   1.000
_cell.length_b   1.000
_cell.length_c   1.000
_cell.angle_alpha   90.00
_cell.angle_beta   90.00
_cell.angle_gamma   90.00
#
_symmetry.space_group_name_H-M   'P 1'
#
loop_
_entity.id
_entity.type
_entity.pdbx_description
1 polymer ?
#
loop_
_entity_poly.entity_id
_entity_poly.type
_entity_poly.pdbx_seq_one_letter_code
_entity_poly.pdbx_strand_id
1 'polypeptide(L)'
;MRRKIKVKDCTDEKIVEIYKEEAGLSCKIPRWIDVEDVQVNTSECTAAIAVDMSTSRGHVRVFDKRGEQVDMVGQSHRGHTVILWVGDGYEYDCFGPCRIATLERE
;
A
#
# COMPACT_ATOMS: atom_id res chain seq x y z
N MET A 1 15.69 2.99 3.32
CA MET A 1 15.34 1.55 3.39
C MET A 1 13.83 1.46 3.27
N ARG A 2 13.29 0.94 2.16
CA ARG A 2 11.83 0.84 1.97
C ARG A 2 11.35 -0.32 2.84
N ARG A 3 10.44 -0.06 3.78
CA ARG A 3 9.87 -1.10 4.65
C ARG A 3 8.63 -1.67 3.99
N LYS A 4 8.45 -2.98 4.14
CA LYS A 4 7.30 -3.74 3.66
C LYS A 4 6.91 -4.72 4.74
N ILE A 5 5.64 -4.71 5.14
CA ILE A 5 5.13 -5.55 6.22
C ILE A 5 3.91 -6.30 5.71
N LYS A 6 3.86 -7.60 5.99
CA LYS A 6 2.70 -8.45 5.72
C LYS A 6 1.97 -8.71 7.03
N VAL A 7 0.66 -8.54 7.01
CA VAL A 7 -0.20 -8.80 8.17
C VAL A 7 -1.42 -9.58 7.76
N LYS A 8 -1.78 -10.58 8.56
CA LYS A 8 -2.91 -11.45 8.30
C LYS A 8 -4.16 -10.83 8.93
N ASP A 9 -5.29 -10.86 8.21
CA ASP A 9 -6.62 -10.48 8.70
C ASP A 9 -6.61 -9.19 9.55
N CYS A 10 -6.17 -8.09 8.93
CA CYS A 10 -5.88 -6.83 9.63
C CYS A 10 -7.05 -5.83 9.49
N THR A 11 -7.53 -5.27 10.60
CA THR A 11 -8.50 -4.16 10.58
C THR A 11 -7.80 -2.84 10.27
N ASP A 12 -8.59 -1.82 9.91
CA ASP A 12 -8.06 -0.49 9.61
C ASP A 12 -7.34 0.14 10.80
N GLU A 13 -7.87 -0.03 12.02
CA GLU A 13 -7.22 0.43 13.25
C GLU A 13 -5.89 -0.28 13.49
N LYS A 14 -5.84 -1.59 13.21
CA LYS A 14 -4.62 -2.38 13.35
C LYS A 14 -3.57 -1.96 12.32
N ILE A 15 -3.97 -1.60 11.10
CA ILE A 15 -3.07 -1.03 10.09
C ILE A 15 -2.44 0.28 10.59
N VAL A 16 -3.25 1.18 11.17
CA VAL A 16 -2.75 2.45 11.75
C VAL A 16 -1.80 2.19 12.91
N GLU A 17 -2.13 1.25 13.80
CA GLU A 17 -1.28 0.87 14.94
C GLU A 17 0.07 0.32 14.47
N ILE A 18 0.08 -0.64 13.53
CA ILE A 18 1.30 -1.20 12.96
C ILE A 18 2.12 -0.11 12.27
N TYR A 19 1.47 0.77 11.51
CA TYR A 19 2.16 1.87 10.87
C TYR A 19 2.84 2.77 11.91
N LYS A 20 2.15 3.09 13.02
CA LYS A 20 2.68 3.90 14.11
C LYS A 20 3.85 3.24 14.84
N GLU A 21 3.73 1.96 15.16
CA GLU A 21 4.80 1.20 15.83
C GLU A 21 6.06 1.12 14.97
N GLU A 22 5.90 0.92 13.68
CA GLU A 22 7.01 0.67 12.76
C GLU A 22 7.63 1.96 12.23
N ALA A 23 6.80 2.95 11.88
CA ALA A 23 7.24 4.22 11.31
C ALA A 23 7.55 5.29 12.38
N GLY A 24 7.04 5.13 13.60
CA GLY A 24 7.07 6.16 14.63
C GLY A 24 6.17 7.36 14.35
N LEU A 25 5.23 7.24 13.39
CA LEU A 25 4.36 8.31 12.90
C LEU A 25 2.90 7.85 12.88
N SER A 26 1.96 8.73 13.20
CA SER A 26 0.54 8.45 12.99
C SER A 26 0.14 8.64 11.53
N CYS A 27 -0.92 7.97 11.13
CA CYS A 27 -1.59 8.17 9.84
C CYS A 27 -3.10 8.19 10.03
N LYS A 28 -3.81 8.80 9.09
CA LYS A 28 -5.27 8.74 9.03
C LYS A 28 -5.74 7.32 8.79
N ILE A 29 -6.99 7.04 9.14
CA ILE A 29 -7.65 5.77 8.84
C ILE A 29 -7.54 5.49 7.33
N PRO A 30 -7.09 4.29 6.92
CA PRO A 30 -6.95 3.92 5.52
C PRO A 30 -8.24 4.10 4.74
N ARG A 31 -8.16 4.76 3.57
CA ARG A 31 -9.28 4.82 2.63
C ARG A 31 -9.09 3.80 1.53
N TRP A 32 -9.83 2.70 1.59
CA TRP A 32 -9.79 1.63 0.61
C TRP A 32 -10.52 2.01 -0.68
N ILE A 33 -9.91 1.64 -1.81
CA ILE A 33 -10.47 1.71 -3.15
C ILE A 33 -10.25 0.38 -3.85
N ASP A 34 -11.21 -0.01 -4.68
CA ASP A 34 -11.08 -1.14 -5.60
C ASP A 34 -10.76 -0.56 -6.98
N VAL A 35 -9.67 -1.06 -7.58
CA VAL A 35 -9.13 -0.58 -8.87
C VAL A 35 -8.71 -1.75 -9.74
N GLU A 36 -8.68 -1.57 -11.05
CA GLU A 36 -8.29 -2.60 -12.02
C GLU A 36 -7.57 -1.95 -13.20
N ASP A 37 -6.41 -2.51 -13.58
CA ASP A 37 -5.62 -2.12 -14.75
C ASP A 37 -5.37 -0.61 -14.88
N VAL A 38 -4.94 0.01 -13.77
CA VAL A 38 -4.77 1.46 -13.65
C VAL A 38 -3.47 1.82 -12.94
N GLN A 39 -2.88 2.92 -13.37
CA GLN A 39 -1.78 3.61 -12.68
C GLN A 39 -2.33 4.74 -11.82
N VAL A 40 -1.86 4.83 -10.57
CA VAL A 40 -2.29 5.85 -9.62
C VAL A 40 -1.08 6.58 -9.04
N ASN A 41 -1.15 7.91 -9.12
CA ASN A 41 -0.20 8.79 -8.45
C ASN A 41 -0.60 8.93 -6.98
N THR A 42 0.38 8.74 -6.08
CA THR A 42 0.16 9.02 -4.65
C THR A 42 0.16 10.53 -4.40
N SER A 43 -0.65 10.97 -3.43
CA SER A 43 -0.61 12.37 -2.99
C SER A 43 0.69 12.67 -2.23
N GLU A 44 1.08 13.94 -2.14
CA GLU A 44 2.24 14.35 -1.32
C GLU A 44 2.04 14.08 0.19
N CYS A 45 0.80 13.84 0.62
CA CYS A 45 0.48 13.45 1.99
C CYS A 45 0.53 11.93 2.22
N THR A 46 0.68 11.13 1.18
CA THR A 46 0.72 9.67 1.29
C THR A 46 2.07 9.22 1.85
N ALA A 47 2.04 8.43 2.92
CA ALA A 47 3.24 7.90 3.57
C ALA A 47 3.40 6.39 3.44
N ALA A 48 2.31 5.69 3.12
CA ALA A 48 2.30 4.28 2.79
C ALA A 48 1.07 3.95 1.94
N ILE A 49 1.11 2.79 1.29
CA ILE A 49 -0.06 2.13 0.72
C ILE A 49 -0.24 0.77 1.40
N ALA A 50 -1.49 0.38 1.62
CA ALA A 50 -1.87 -0.97 2.02
C ALA A 50 -2.53 -1.67 0.84
N VAL A 51 -2.16 -2.93 0.60
CA VAL A 51 -2.72 -3.76 -0.47
C VAL A 51 -3.36 -4.98 0.15
N ASP A 52 -4.68 -5.15 -0.02
CA ASP A 52 -5.41 -6.30 0.50
C ASP A 52 -5.35 -7.48 -0.48
N MET A 53 -4.47 -8.43 -0.20
CA MET A 53 -4.29 -9.64 -1.01
C MET A 53 -5.20 -10.80 -0.56
N SER A 54 -6.13 -10.58 0.37
CA SER A 54 -7.18 -11.54 0.68
C SER A 54 -8.29 -11.53 -0.38
N THR A 55 -8.57 -10.35 -0.94
CA THR A 55 -9.58 -10.13 -1.98
C THR A 55 -8.99 -9.88 -3.37
N SER A 56 -7.79 -9.28 -3.45
CA SER A 56 -7.14 -8.96 -4.73
C SER A 56 -6.73 -10.22 -5.51
N ARG A 57 -7.01 -10.21 -6.81
CA ARG A 57 -6.55 -11.23 -7.78
C ARG A 57 -5.42 -10.71 -8.67
N GLY A 58 -5.16 -9.41 -8.62
CA GLY A 58 -4.09 -8.74 -9.34
C GLY A 58 -2.74 -8.72 -8.63
N HIS A 59 -1.88 -7.83 -9.09
CA HIS A 59 -0.64 -7.45 -8.44
C HIS A 59 -0.42 -5.94 -8.56
N VAL A 60 0.26 -5.37 -7.57
CA VAL A 60 0.62 -3.96 -7.50
C VAL A 60 2.11 -3.81 -7.70
N ARG A 61 2.54 -2.96 -8.63
CA ARG A 61 3.94 -2.54 -8.78
C ARG A 61 4.07 -1.12 -8.27
N VAL A 62 5.17 -0.81 -7.62
CA VAL A 62 5.44 0.54 -7.10
C VAL A 62 6.64 1.10 -7.85
N PHE A 63 6.55 2.39 -8.18
CA PHE A 63 7.63 3.13 -8.83
C PHE A 63 7.95 4.38 -8.02
N ASP A 64 9.21 4.82 -8.07
CA ASP A 64 9.60 6.12 -7.50
C ASP A 64 9.54 7.25 -8.53
N LYS A 65 9.91 8.46 -8.09
CA LYS A 65 9.92 9.69 -8.91
C LYS A 65 10.72 9.59 -10.22
N ARG A 66 11.61 8.61 -10.36
CA ARG A 66 12.41 8.41 -11.58
C ARG A 66 11.76 7.42 -12.56
N GLY A 67 10.60 6.87 -12.20
CA GLY A 67 9.93 5.80 -12.95
C GLY A 67 10.59 4.43 -12.77
N GLU A 68 11.50 4.27 -11.80
CA GLU A 68 12.11 2.97 -11.52
C GLU A 68 11.17 2.11 -10.68
N GLN A 69 10.93 0.87 -11.11
CA GLN A 69 10.17 -0.08 -10.29
C GLN A 69 11.01 -0.50 -9.08
N VAL A 70 10.41 -0.37 -7.90
CA VAL A 70 11.13 -0.48 -6.63
C VAL A 70 10.58 -1.51 -5.67
N ASP A 71 9.32 -1.89 -5.85
CA ASP A 71 8.69 -2.97 -5.11
C ASP A 71 7.51 -3.53 -5.90
N MET A 72 6.98 -4.65 -5.41
CA MET A 72 5.79 -5.30 -5.95
C MET A 72 5.11 -6.13 -4.86
N VAL A 73 3.78 -6.11 -4.89
CA VAL A 73 2.91 -6.98 -4.10
C VAL A 73 2.07 -7.80 -5.07
N GLY A 74 2.25 -9.11 -5.02
CA GLY A 74 1.50 -10.05 -5.86
C GLY A 74 0.98 -11.24 -5.07
N GLN A 75 0.46 -12.22 -5.80
CA GLN A 75 -0.27 -13.38 -5.26
C GLN A 75 0.54 -14.26 -4.29
N SER A 76 1.86 -14.09 -4.19
CA SER A 76 2.68 -14.70 -3.13
C SER A 76 2.30 -14.23 -1.71
N HIS A 77 1.54 -13.15 -1.58
CA HIS A 77 1.05 -12.60 -0.31
C HIS A 77 -0.44 -12.88 -0.06
N ARG A 78 -1.04 -13.83 -0.81
CA ARG A 78 -2.47 -14.14 -0.69
C ARG A 78 -2.92 -14.33 0.76
N GLY A 79 -4.09 -13.78 1.10
CA GLY A 79 -4.65 -13.85 2.46
C GLY A 79 -4.03 -12.88 3.47
N HIS A 80 -3.25 -11.90 3.01
CA HIS A 80 -2.64 -10.87 3.86
C HIS A 80 -2.94 -9.48 3.33
N THR A 81 -2.92 -8.49 4.22
CA THR A 81 -2.73 -7.08 3.87
C THR A 81 -1.23 -6.80 3.88
N VAL A 82 -0.72 -6.17 2.82
CA VAL A 82 0.68 -5.77 2.71
C VAL A 82 0.79 -4.25 2.77
N ILE A 83 1.51 -3.73 3.76
CA ILE A 83 1.79 -2.31 3.93
C ILE A 83 3.15 -2.01 3.32
N LEU A 84 3.18 -1.07 2.38
CA LEU A 84 4.36 -0.60 1.66
C LEU A 84 4.59 0.86 1.96
N TRP A 85 5.75 1.20 2.51
CA TRP A 85 6.10 2.59 2.77
C TRP A 85 6.48 3.26 1.46
N VAL A 86 5.67 4.23 1.06
CA VAL A 86 5.86 5.03 -0.15
C VAL A 86 5.94 6.49 0.28
N GLY A 87 7.03 7.15 -0.07
CA GLY A 87 7.20 8.56 0.23
C GLY A 87 6.53 9.43 -0.83
N ASP A 88 6.77 10.74 -0.74
CA ASP A 88 6.21 11.69 -1.69
C ASP A 88 6.66 11.35 -3.12
N GLY A 89 5.76 11.55 -4.10
CA GLY A 89 5.99 11.36 -5.54
C GLY A 89 6.27 9.92 -5.96
N TYR A 90 5.71 8.96 -5.24
CA TYR A 90 5.63 7.59 -5.72
C TYR A 90 4.35 7.40 -6.54
N GLU A 91 4.39 6.41 -7.41
CA GLU A 91 3.23 5.94 -8.15
C GLU A 91 3.12 4.43 -8.01
N TYR A 92 1.92 3.89 -8.22
CA TYR A 92 1.71 2.46 -8.27
C TYR A 92 0.82 2.06 -9.43
N ASP A 93 1.14 0.91 -10.02
CA ASP A 93 0.35 0.28 -11.06
C ASP A 93 -0.35 -0.93 -10.48
N CYS A 94 -1.66 -1.01 -10.68
CA CYS A 94 -2.44 -2.20 -10.44
C CYS A 94 -2.66 -2.94 -11.77
N PHE A 95 -2.38 -4.24 -11.79
CA PHE A 95 -2.66 -5.14 -12.91
C PHE A 95 -3.60 -6.26 -12.45
N GLY A 96 -4.78 -6.34 -13.07
CA GLY A 96 -5.94 -7.12 -12.59
C GLY A 96 -6.64 -6.45 -11.40
N PRO A 97 -7.65 -7.10 -10.78
CA PRO A 97 -8.39 -6.50 -9.66
C PRO A 97 -7.52 -6.35 -8.40
N CYS A 98 -7.34 -5.12 -7.91
CA CYS A 98 -6.66 -4.80 -6.66
C CYS A 98 -7.57 -4.01 -5.71
N ARG A 99 -7.43 -4.29 -4.41
CA ARG A 99 -7.98 -3.49 -3.33
C ARG A 99 -6.83 -2.82 -2.58
N ILE A 100 -6.79 -1.49 -2.62
CA ILE A 100 -5.65 -0.69 -2.16
C ILE A 100 -6.16 0.44 -1.27
N ALA A 101 -5.43 0.79 -0.22
CA ALA A 101 -5.65 2.01 0.56
C ALA A 101 -4.40 2.87 0.63
N THR A 102 -4.58 4.18 0.63
CA THR A 102 -3.51 5.14 0.93
C THR A 102 -3.55 5.48 2.42
N LEU A 103 -2.38 5.44 3.06
CA LEU A 103 -2.17 5.90 4.43
C LEU A 103 -1.61 7.32 4.36
N GLU A 104 -2.45 8.31 4.64
CA GLU A 104 -2.05 9.72 4.66
C GLU A 104 -1.49 10.09 6.04
N ARG A 105 -0.48 10.96 6.05
CA ARG A 105 0.03 11.57 7.29
C ARG A 105 -1.11 12.37 7.97
N GLU A 106 -1.09 12.39 9.30
CA GLU A 106 -1.88 13.35 10.09
C GLU A 106 -1.30 14.76 10.01
#